data_AF-A0A7J4TMH6-F1
#
_entry.id   AF-A0A7J4TMH6-F1
#
_cell.length_a   1.000
_cell.length_b   1.000
_cell.length_c   1.000
_cell.angle_alpha   90.00
_cell.angle_beta   90.00
_cell.angle_gamma   90.00
#
_symmetry.space_group_name_H-M   'P 1'
#
loop_
_entity.id
_entity.type
_entity.pdbx_description
1 polymer ?
#
loop_
_entity_poly.entity_id
_entity_poly.type
_entity_poly.pdbx_seq_one_letter_code
_entity_poly.pdbx_strand_id
1 'polypeptide(L)' 'QLSEILNQWRSLSTTIGSTVEVKKRGGTIRGEAVGITRDGILILEMDDGSLQKIISGECTHYKR' A
#
# COMPACT_ATOMS: atom_id res chain seq x y z
N GLN A 1 21.90 4.21 -3.71
CA GLN A 1 21.63 4.35 -2.26
C GLN A 1 20.13 4.32 -1.93
N LEU A 2 19.28 5.24 -2.41
CA LEU A 2 17.83 5.21 -2.09
C LEU A 2 17.09 3.97 -2.60
N SER A 3 17.44 3.47 -3.79
CA SER A 3 16.85 2.26 -4.37
C SER A 3 17.08 1.01 -3.52
N GLU A 4 18.23 0.90 -2.88
CA GLU A 4 18.60 -0.23 -2.04
C GLU A 4 17.81 -0.23 -0.73
N ILE A 5 17.69 0.94 -0.09
CA ILE A 5 16.85 1.13 1.11
C ILE A 5 15.38 0.80 0.80
N LEU A 6 14.86 1.24 -0.35
CA LEU A 6 13.49 0.93 -0.75
C LEU A 6 13.27 -0.56 -0.97
N ASN A 7 14.26 -1.27 -1.52
CA ASN A 7 14.16 -2.71 -1.71
C ASN A 7 14.19 -3.46 -0.37
N GLN A 8 15.09 -3.08 0.54
CA GLN A 8 15.13 -3.64 1.89
C GLN A 8 13.83 -3.37 2.65
N TRP A 9 13.32 -2.13 2.61
CA TRP A 9 12.02 -1.80 3.21
C TRP A 9 10.90 -2.68 2.63
N ARG A 10 10.84 -2.87 1.30
CA ARG A 10 9.83 -3.74 0.68
C ARG A 10 9.92 -5.18 1.18
N SER A 11 11.13 -5.73 1.34
CA SER A 11 11.29 -7.10 1.86
C SER A 11 10.89 -7.29 3.32
N LEU A 12 10.88 -6.21 4.11
CA LEU A 12 10.54 -6.23 5.54
C LEU A 12 9.12 -5.73 5.83
N SER A 13 8.48 -5.11 4.84
CA SER A 13 7.16 -4.51 4.99
C SER A 13 6.09 -5.60 5.09
N THR A 14 5.36 -5.62 6.21
CA THR A 14 4.18 -6.48 6.34
C THR A 14 2.97 -5.95 5.56
N THR A 15 3.06 -4.72 5.05
CA THR A 15 2.01 -4.08 4.25
C THR A 15 2.00 -4.60 2.82
N ILE A 16 3.17 -4.70 2.18
CA ILE A 16 3.23 -5.11 0.77
C ILE A 16 2.90 -6.61 0.64
N GLY A 17 2.02 -6.96 -0.29
CA GLY A 17 1.47 -8.31 -0.47
C GLY A 17 0.34 -8.66 0.50
N SER A 18 -0.17 -7.70 1.27
CA SER A 18 -1.31 -7.88 2.16
C SER A 18 -2.54 -7.11 1.68
N THR A 19 -3.73 -7.66 1.90
CA THR A 19 -4.97 -6.88 1.82
C THR A 19 -5.02 -5.89 2.98
N VAL A 20 -5.18 -4.62 2.65
CA VAL A 20 -5.21 -3.53 3.63
C VAL A 20 -6.45 -2.69 3.46
N GLU A 21 -6.85 -2.05 4.54
CA GLU A 21 -7.84 -0.98 4.52
C GLU A 21 -7.17 0.34 4.84
N VAL A 22 -7.39 1.33 3.98
CA VAL A 22 -6.90 2.68 4.18
C VAL A 22 -8.06 3.63 4.40
N LYS A 23 -8.10 4.22 5.58
CA LYS A 23 -9.04 5.27 5.96
C LYS A 23 -8.45 6.64 5.61
N LYS A 24 -9.20 7.44 4.86
CA LYS A 24 -8.80 8.79 4.46
C LYS A 24 -9.99 9.77 4.51
N ARG A 25 -9.72 11.06 4.30
CA ARG A 25 -10.80 12.04 4.17
C ARG A 25 -11.68 11.67 2.98
N GLY A 26 -12.97 11.45 3.22
CA GLY A 26 -13.94 11.07 2.18
C GLY A 26 -14.23 9.58 2.08
N GLY A 27 -13.64 8.74 2.93
CA GLY A 27 -14.04 7.34 3.07
C GLY A 27 -12.89 6.38 3.28
N THR A 28 -13.22 5.11 3.07
CA THR A 28 -12.33 3.99 3.29
C THR A 28 -12.14 3.23 1.98
N ILE A 29 -10.91 2.82 1.70
CA ILE A 29 -10.57 2.03 0.51
C ILE A 29 -9.91 0.75 0.96
N ARG A 30 -10.34 -0.38 0.39
CA ARG A 30 -9.75 -1.69 0.64
C ARG A 30 -9.22 -2.28 -0.66
N GLY A 31 -8.03 -2.85 -0.60
CA GLY A 31 -7.36 -3.47 -1.74
C GLY A 31 -6.08 -4.16 -1.32
N GLU A 32 -5.41 -4.83 -2.25
CA GLU A 32 -4.11 -5.44 -2.02
C GLU A 32 -3.00 -4.40 -2.19
N ALA A 33 -2.15 -4.24 -1.17
CA ALA A 33 -1.01 -3.34 -1.26
C ALA A 33 0.11 -3.97 -2.08
N VAL A 34 0.18 -3.64 -3.37
CA VAL A 34 1.12 -4.26 -4.33
C VAL A 34 2.47 -3.55 -4.42
N GLY A 35 2.60 -2.34 -3.88
CA GLY A 35 3.88 -1.65 -3.87
C GLY A 35 3.81 -0.17 -3.51
N ILE A 36 4.92 0.51 -3.73
CA ILE A 36 5.04 1.96 -3.60
C ILE A 36 5.73 2.54 -4.84
N THR A 37 5.35 3.76 -5.22
CA THR A 37 6.06 4.54 -6.24
C THR A 37 7.45 4.95 -5.74
N ARG A 38 8.27 5.56 -6.62
CA ARG A 38 9.56 6.15 -6.23
C ARG A 38 9.42 7.26 -5.18
N ASP A 39 8.28 7.93 -5.16
CA ASP A 39 7.96 9.00 -4.23
C ASP A 39 7.31 8.49 -2.93
N GLY A 40 7.25 7.16 -2.74
CA GLY A 40 6.69 6.53 -1.53
C GLY A 40 5.17 6.43 -1.50
N ILE A 41 4.47 6.69 -2.61
CA ILE A 41 3.01 6.59 -2.68
C ILE A 41 2.61 5.12 -2.73
N LEU A 42 1.74 4.68 -1.82
CA LEU A 42 1.21 3.32 -1.79
C LEU A 42 0.31 3.05 -2.99
N ILE A 43 0.46 1.88 -3.60
CA ILE A 43 -0.37 1.40 -4.69
C ILE A 43 -1.21 0.25 -4.15
N LEU A 44 -2.53 0.39 -4.27
CA LEU A 44 -3.48 -0.68 -4.03
C LEU A 44 -3.98 -1.24 -5.37
N GLU A 45 -3.98 -2.55 -5.52
CA GLU A 45 -4.75 -3.24 -6.55
C GLU A 45 -6.15 -3.55 -6.01
N MET A 46 -7.16 -3.18 -6.78
CA MET A 46 -8.56 -3.35 -6.44
C MET A 46 -9.09 -4.69 -6.99
N ASP A 47 -10.26 -5.12 -6.53
CA ASP A 47 -10.86 -6.39 -6.97
C ASP A 47 -11.15 -6.45 -8.49
N ASP A 48 -11.30 -5.30 -9.14
CA ASP A 48 -11.48 -5.17 -10.60
C ASP A 48 -10.14 -5.10 -11.38
N GLY A 49 -9.01 -5.25 -10.68
CA GLY A 49 -7.66 -5.15 -11.24
C GLY A 49 -7.17 -3.71 -11.46
N SER A 50 -7.98 -2.70 -11.12
CA SER A 50 -7.54 -1.30 -11.23
C SER A 50 -6.52 -0.96 -10.14
N LEU A 51 -5.61 -0.03 -10.44
CA LEU A 51 -4.60 0.45 -9.49
C LEU A 51 -4.99 1.81 -8.93
N GLN A 52 -5.04 1.90 -7.59
CA GLN A 52 -5.31 3.12 -6.85
C GLN A 52 -4.07 3.62 -6.11
N LYS A 53 -3.77 4.92 -6.26
CA LYS A 53 -2.69 5.59 -5.55
C LYS A 53 -3.19 6.19 -4.24
N ILE A 54 -2.49 5.89 -3.15
CA ILE A 54 -2.82 6.36 -1.80
C ILE A 54 -1.65 7.21 -1.29
N ILE A 55 -1.86 8.52 -1.29
CA ILE A 55 -0.84 9.51 -0.87
C ILE A 55 -0.76 9.59 0.66
N SER A 56 -1.91 9.52 1.33
CA SER A 56 -2.00 9.56 2.79
C SER A 56 -3.29 8.89 3.29
N GLY A 57 -3.22 8.37 4.51
CA GLY A 57 -4.33 7.72 5.20
C GLY A 57 -3.83 6.82 6.32
N GLU A 58 -4.75 6.34 7.14
CA GLU A 58 -4.48 5.34 8.19
C GLU A 58 -4.63 3.95 7.58
N CYS A 59 -3.56 3.16 7.56
CA CYS A 59 -3.52 1.83 6.96
C CYS A 59 -3.63 0.75 8.03
N THR A 60 -4.62 -0.13 7.91
CA THR A 60 -4.85 -1.27 8.80
C THR A 60 -4.71 -2.58 8.05
N HIS A 61 -3.99 -3.54 8.63
CA HIS A 61 -3.91 -4.91 8.13
C HIS A 61 -5.03 -5.74 8.73
N TYR A 62 -5.76 -6.46 7.89
CA TYR A 62 -6.65 -7.52 8.36
C TYR A 62 -5.88 -8.83 8.39
N LYS A 63 -5.27 -9.13 9.54
CA LYS A 63 -4.88 -10.52 9.82
C LYS A 63 -6.15 -11.29 10.15
N ARG A 64 -6.30 -12.48 9.56
CA ARG A 64 -7.25 -13.48 10.07
C ARG A 64 -6.80 -13.97 11.44
#